data_AF-A0A060BPY3-F1
#
_entry.id   AF-A0A060BPY3-F1
#
_cell.length_a   1.000
_cell.length_b   1.000
_cell.length_c   1.000
_cell.angle_alpha   90.00
_cell.angle_beta   90.00
_cell.angle_gamma   90.00
#
_symmetry.space_group_name_H-M   'P 1'
#
loop_
_entity.id
_entity.type
_entity.pdbx_description
1 polymer ?
#
loop_
_entity_poly.entity_id
_entity_poly.type
_entity_poly.pdbx_seq_one_letter_code
_entity_poly.pdbx_strand_id
1 'polypeptide(L)'
;TFRLVNGTAAGGCEGARQRHWPENEWRDNSNLDKARGLLGQVKHEFGSQISWSDLLAFAGTTAIKASGGPAKKFCFGRVDDVNGKRSIPLGVEGVKECLGNKFCKSDFECPVAFRWPEQDEADHARCNLTQPHHRLQASHSVGLIYVYPEGPELKSSAKGYSAKQVHNRSPRFSALEVRDTFKERMGWTDRETV
;
A
#
# COMPACT_ATOMS: atom_id res chain seq x y z
N THR A 1 4.10 -1.57 -0.72
CA THR A 1 3.45 -2.87 -0.39
C THR A 1 4.37 -3.83 0.37
N PHE A 2 5.69 -3.56 0.42
CA PHE A 2 6.62 -4.33 1.25
C PHE A 2 6.18 -4.33 2.71
N ARG A 3 6.47 -5.40 3.43
CA ARG A 3 6.20 -5.56 4.85
C ARG A 3 6.88 -6.80 5.41
N LEU A 4 7.02 -6.83 6.73
CA LEU A 4 7.46 -7.98 7.49
C LEU A 4 6.24 -8.63 8.16
N VAL A 5 5.99 -9.90 7.87
CA VAL A 5 4.97 -10.72 8.54
C VAL A 5 5.69 -11.84 9.26
N ASN A 6 5.68 -11.83 10.59
CA ASN A 6 6.37 -12.83 11.43
C ASN A 6 7.83 -13.05 11.00
N GLY A 7 8.57 -11.96 10.74
CA GLY A 7 9.97 -12.01 10.28
C GLY A 7 10.16 -12.37 8.80
N THR A 8 9.10 -12.66 8.06
CA THR A 8 9.17 -12.97 6.62
C THR A 8 8.78 -11.76 5.77
N ALA A 9 9.63 -11.43 4.80
CA ALA A 9 9.36 -10.37 3.83
C ALA A 9 8.25 -10.76 2.84
N ALA A 10 7.27 -9.87 2.67
CA ALA A 10 6.19 -10.01 1.70
C ALA A 10 5.93 -8.70 0.95
N GLY A 11 5.27 -8.78 -0.20
CA GLY A 11 5.03 -7.60 -1.04
C GLY A 11 6.31 -7.08 -1.71
N GLY A 12 6.37 -5.76 -1.96
CA GLY A 12 7.50 -5.10 -2.59
C GLY A 12 7.45 -5.10 -4.12
N CYS A 13 8.55 -4.66 -4.74
CA CYS A 13 8.67 -4.53 -6.19
C CYS A 13 8.93 -5.86 -6.92
N GLU A 14 9.32 -6.91 -6.18
CA GLU A 14 9.59 -8.25 -6.72
C GLU A 14 8.37 -8.81 -7.46
N GLY A 15 8.57 -9.34 -8.66
CA GLY A 15 7.50 -9.93 -9.47
C GLY A 15 6.67 -8.94 -10.31
N ALA A 16 6.87 -7.62 -10.16
CA ALA A 16 6.02 -6.61 -10.81
C ALA A 16 4.51 -6.87 -10.59
N ARG A 17 4.15 -7.25 -9.38
CA ARG A 17 2.77 -7.64 -9.06
C ARG A 17 1.76 -6.50 -9.14
N GLN A 18 2.22 -5.25 -9.16
CA GLN A 18 1.41 -4.08 -9.52
C GLN A 18 0.74 -4.19 -10.92
N ARG A 19 1.17 -5.13 -11.78
CA ARG A 19 0.52 -5.41 -13.06
C ARG A 19 -0.73 -6.29 -12.92
N HIS A 20 -0.89 -6.97 -11.79
CA HIS A 20 -1.87 -8.03 -11.58
C HIS A 20 -2.83 -7.67 -10.43
N TRP A 21 -3.99 -8.33 -10.41
CA TRP A 21 -4.92 -8.27 -9.29
C TRP A 21 -4.27 -8.88 -8.02
N PRO A 22 -4.46 -8.28 -6.82
CA PRO A 22 -5.26 -7.09 -6.55
C PRO A 22 -4.53 -5.75 -6.67
N GLU A 23 -3.21 -5.75 -6.77
CA GLU A 23 -2.40 -4.54 -6.63
C GLU A 23 -2.66 -3.54 -7.77
N ASN A 24 -2.96 -3.99 -8.98
CA ASN A 24 -3.24 -3.12 -10.12
C ASN A 24 -4.50 -2.24 -9.96
N GLU A 25 -5.42 -2.63 -9.09
CA GLU A 25 -6.74 -1.99 -8.89
C GLU A 25 -6.87 -1.28 -7.54
N TRP A 26 -5.79 -1.25 -6.75
CA TRP A 26 -5.78 -0.47 -5.51
C TRP A 26 -5.97 1.02 -5.78
N ARG A 27 -6.74 1.68 -4.91
CA ARG A 27 -6.99 3.13 -4.96
C ARG A 27 -5.69 3.94 -5.10
N ASP A 28 -4.66 3.65 -4.32
CA ASP A 28 -3.39 4.39 -4.39
C ASP A 28 -2.62 4.15 -5.70
N ASN A 29 -2.97 3.12 -6.47
CA ASN A 29 -2.38 2.82 -7.77
C ASN A 29 -3.20 3.39 -8.94
N SER A 30 -4.17 4.27 -8.65
CA SER A 30 -4.95 4.98 -9.68
C SER A 30 -4.04 5.66 -10.70
N ASN A 31 -4.35 5.49 -11.99
CA ASN A 31 -3.56 5.97 -13.14
C ASN A 31 -2.16 5.36 -13.32
N LEU A 32 -1.70 4.43 -12.46
CA LEU A 32 -0.42 3.75 -12.70
C LEU A 32 -0.51 2.72 -13.83
N ASP A 33 -1.71 2.30 -14.23
CA ASP A 33 -1.95 1.58 -15.49
C ASP A 33 -1.44 2.37 -16.70
N LYS A 34 -1.67 3.68 -16.75
CA LYS A 34 -1.17 4.57 -17.81
C LYS A 34 0.34 4.71 -17.74
N ALA A 35 0.91 4.87 -16.54
CA ALA A 35 2.35 4.92 -16.35
C ALA A 35 3.04 3.64 -16.85
N ARG A 36 2.45 2.46 -16.57
CA ARG A 36 2.91 1.18 -17.11
C ARG A 36 2.76 1.11 -18.63
N GLY A 37 1.68 1.65 -19.18
CA GLY A 37 1.45 1.77 -20.61
C GLY A 37 2.56 2.53 -21.33
N LEU A 38 3.04 3.65 -20.76
CA LEU A 38 4.17 4.42 -21.31
C LEU A 38 5.47 3.60 -21.35
N LEU A 39 5.71 2.75 -20.37
CA LEU A 39 6.86 1.84 -20.34
C LEU A 39 6.70 0.64 -21.31
N GLY A 40 5.51 0.45 -21.88
CA GLY A 40 5.21 -0.65 -22.80
C GLY A 40 6.10 -0.66 -24.04
N GLN A 41 6.45 0.51 -24.59
CA GLN A 41 7.35 0.61 -25.74
C GLN A 41 8.77 0.11 -25.40
N VAL A 42 9.30 0.53 -24.25
CA VAL A 42 10.61 0.06 -23.76
C VAL A 42 10.56 -1.44 -23.50
N LYS A 43 9.49 -1.94 -22.88
CA LYS A 43 9.33 -3.38 -22.67
C LYS A 43 9.27 -4.15 -23.99
N HIS A 44 8.61 -3.61 -25.01
CA HIS A 44 8.51 -4.24 -26.31
C HIS A 44 9.88 -4.33 -26.99
N GLU A 45 10.66 -3.25 -26.97
CA GLU A 45 11.99 -3.19 -27.57
C GLU A 45 12.98 -4.19 -26.94
N PHE A 46 13.02 -4.25 -25.60
CA PHE A 46 13.97 -5.09 -24.89
C PHE A 46 13.46 -6.51 -24.59
N GLY A 47 12.17 -6.78 -24.79
CA GLY A 47 11.59 -8.11 -24.68
C GLY A 47 11.94 -8.81 -23.36
N SER A 48 12.48 -10.02 -23.43
CA SER A 48 12.88 -10.81 -22.26
C SER A 48 14.21 -10.38 -21.62
N GLN A 49 14.95 -9.43 -22.20
CA GLN A 49 16.23 -8.97 -21.64
C GLN A 49 16.05 -8.16 -20.35
N ILE A 50 14.86 -7.59 -20.13
CA ILE A 50 14.50 -6.87 -18.91
C ILE A 50 13.16 -7.36 -18.39
N SER A 51 13.05 -7.71 -17.11
CA SER A 51 11.76 -8.03 -16.50
C SER A 51 10.92 -6.77 -16.33
N TRP A 52 9.58 -6.90 -16.27
CA TRP A 52 8.74 -5.79 -15.81
C TRP A 52 9.13 -5.34 -14.40
N SER A 53 9.51 -6.26 -13.52
CA SER A 53 9.89 -5.95 -12.13
C SER A 53 11.09 -5.01 -12.09
N ASP A 54 12.11 -5.28 -12.88
CA ASP A 54 13.24 -4.37 -13.02
C ASP A 54 12.88 -3.11 -13.79
N LEU A 55 12.14 -3.20 -14.89
CA LEU A 55 11.77 -2.02 -15.69
C LEU A 55 11.00 -0.98 -14.87
N LEU A 56 10.02 -1.41 -14.07
CA LEU A 56 9.22 -0.50 -13.24
C LEU A 56 10.08 0.20 -12.18
N ALA A 57 10.96 -0.53 -11.50
CA ALA A 57 11.83 0.03 -10.46
C ALA A 57 12.98 0.88 -11.07
N PHE A 58 13.49 0.47 -12.23
CA PHE A 58 14.57 1.17 -12.92
C PHE A 58 14.09 2.48 -13.56
N ALA A 59 12.85 2.54 -14.06
CA ALA A 59 12.23 3.77 -14.54
C ALA A 59 12.21 4.84 -13.44
N GLY A 60 11.81 4.48 -12.20
CA GLY A 60 11.87 5.39 -11.05
C GLY A 60 13.28 5.86 -10.73
N THR A 61 14.26 4.96 -10.74
CA THR A 61 15.69 5.30 -10.53
C THR A 61 16.19 6.28 -11.60
N THR A 62 15.84 6.03 -12.86
CA THR A 62 16.21 6.88 -14.00
C THR A 62 15.57 8.25 -13.89
N ALA A 63 14.29 8.33 -13.51
CA ALA A 63 13.58 9.58 -13.30
C ALA A 63 14.18 10.43 -12.16
N ILE A 64 14.55 9.80 -11.04
CA ILE A 64 15.25 10.49 -9.94
C ILE A 64 16.59 11.04 -10.43
N LYS A 65 17.38 10.24 -11.14
CA LYS A 65 18.68 10.68 -11.69
C LYS A 65 18.52 11.82 -12.70
N ALA A 66 17.55 11.72 -13.62
CA ALA A 66 17.28 12.74 -14.63
C ALA A 66 16.85 14.08 -14.00
N SER A 67 16.16 14.02 -12.86
CA SER A 67 15.78 15.19 -12.06
C SER A 67 16.92 15.76 -11.19
N GLY A 68 18.15 15.26 -11.32
CA GLY A 68 19.31 15.67 -10.52
C GLY A 68 19.38 15.06 -9.12
N GLY A 69 18.57 14.04 -8.83
CA GLY A 69 18.52 13.36 -7.54
C GLY A 69 19.69 12.38 -7.29
N PRO A 70 19.78 11.81 -6.08
CA PRO A 70 20.95 11.05 -5.62
C PRO A 70 21.03 9.61 -6.15
N ALA A 71 20.14 9.20 -7.05
CA ALA A 71 20.09 7.84 -7.59
C ALA A 71 21.28 7.53 -8.51
N LYS A 72 22.28 6.81 -7.98
CA LYS A 72 23.53 6.48 -8.71
C LYS A 72 23.69 5.01 -9.09
N LYS A 73 23.01 4.11 -8.38
CA LYS A 73 23.16 2.66 -8.51
C LYS A 73 21.80 2.00 -8.66
N PHE A 74 21.76 0.90 -9.39
CA PHE A 74 20.60 0.04 -9.51
C PHE A 74 21.06 -1.41 -9.67
N CYS A 75 20.38 -2.33 -8.97
CA CYS A 75 20.61 -3.76 -9.12
C CYS A 75 19.44 -4.37 -9.86
N PHE A 76 19.75 -4.98 -11.00
CA PHE A 76 18.85 -5.82 -11.80
C PHE A 76 18.85 -7.25 -11.25
N GLY A 77 17.95 -8.08 -11.77
CA GLY A 77 17.84 -9.50 -11.47
C GLY A 77 16.50 -9.93 -10.91
N ARG A 78 15.52 -9.02 -10.81
CA ARG A 78 14.17 -9.38 -10.36
C ARG A 78 13.45 -10.16 -11.45
N VAL A 79 12.68 -11.15 -11.04
CA VAL A 79 11.96 -12.02 -11.99
C VAL A 79 10.48 -11.69 -11.95
N ASP A 80 9.86 -11.58 -13.13
CA ASP A 80 8.44 -11.33 -13.25
C ASP A 80 7.60 -12.44 -12.64
N ASP A 81 6.51 -12.04 -11.99
CA ASP A 81 5.41 -12.94 -11.72
C ASP A 81 4.56 -13.08 -12.99
N VAL A 82 4.24 -14.33 -13.33
CA VAL A 82 3.49 -14.68 -14.53
C VAL A 82 2.04 -14.20 -14.46
N ASN A 83 1.39 -14.30 -13.29
CA ASN A 83 -0.05 -14.10 -13.17
C ASN A 83 -0.50 -13.46 -11.84
N GLY A 84 0.43 -13.00 -11.01
CA GLY A 84 0.14 -12.36 -9.74
C GLY A 84 -0.21 -13.32 -8.62
N LYS A 85 -0.14 -14.65 -8.80
CA LYS A 85 -0.49 -15.61 -7.74
C LYS A 85 0.37 -15.49 -6.49
N ARG A 86 1.57 -14.91 -6.57
CA ARG A 86 2.39 -14.59 -5.38
C ARG A 86 1.96 -13.30 -4.67
N SER A 87 0.95 -12.58 -5.14
CA SER A 87 0.35 -11.49 -4.37
C SER A 87 -0.51 -12.10 -3.29
N ILE A 88 -0.14 -11.87 -2.04
CA ILE A 88 -0.98 -12.23 -0.89
C ILE A 88 -2.16 -11.25 -0.89
N PRO A 89 -3.41 -11.73 -1.00
CA PRO A 89 -4.57 -10.87 -0.80
C PRO A 89 -4.51 -10.31 0.62
N LEU A 90 -4.49 -8.98 0.74
CA LEU A 90 -4.43 -8.27 2.03
C LEU A 90 -5.82 -8.06 2.63
N GLY A 91 -6.80 -8.76 2.09
CA GLY A 91 -8.19 -8.39 2.12
C GLY A 91 -8.59 -7.68 0.82
N VAL A 92 -9.82 -7.26 0.83
CA VAL A 92 -10.56 -6.52 -0.18
C VAL A 92 -11.18 -5.39 0.63
N GLU A 93 -11.35 -4.20 0.07
CA GLU A 93 -12.24 -3.23 0.70
C GLU A 93 -13.63 -3.90 0.79
N GLY A 94 -13.93 -4.46 1.97
CA GLY A 94 -15.25 -4.96 2.36
C GLY A 94 -15.84 -6.07 1.51
N VAL A 95 -15.05 -7.07 1.15
CA VAL A 95 -15.61 -8.31 0.61
C VAL A 95 -15.15 -9.51 1.44
N LYS A 96 -16.07 -10.38 1.81
CA LYS A 96 -15.77 -11.51 2.70
C LYS A 96 -15.20 -12.71 1.94
N GLU A 97 -15.46 -12.86 0.63
CA GLU A 97 -14.96 -13.95 -0.22
C GLU A 97 -15.36 -13.71 -1.69
N CYS A 98 -14.45 -14.01 -2.64
CA CYS A 98 -14.79 -14.16 -4.06
C CYS A 98 -14.65 -15.64 -4.44
N LEU A 99 -15.74 -16.39 -4.42
CA LEU A 99 -15.81 -17.74 -4.98
C LEU A 99 -16.91 -17.81 -6.04
N GLY A 100 -16.52 -18.18 -7.26
CA GLY A 100 -17.43 -18.40 -8.39
C GLY A 100 -17.90 -17.14 -9.15
N ASN A 101 -18.47 -17.38 -10.34
CA ASN A 101 -18.91 -16.38 -11.33
C ASN A 101 -20.08 -15.47 -10.87
N LYS A 102 -19.90 -14.66 -9.82
CA LYS A 102 -20.86 -13.61 -9.44
C LYS A 102 -20.14 -12.31 -9.14
N PHE A 103 -20.71 -11.22 -9.65
CA PHE A 103 -20.25 -9.85 -9.40
C PHE A 103 -20.22 -9.57 -7.89
N CYS A 104 -19.08 -9.06 -7.41
CA CYS A 104 -18.80 -8.75 -6.01
C CYS A 104 -19.88 -7.81 -5.43
N LYS A 105 -20.57 -8.22 -4.36
CA LYS A 105 -21.38 -7.32 -3.53
C LYS A 105 -20.64 -7.02 -2.24
N SER A 106 -20.54 -5.72 -1.89
CA SER A 106 -19.95 -5.25 -0.64
C SER A 106 -21.05 -5.02 0.41
N ASP A 107 -21.17 -5.94 1.37
CA ASP A 107 -21.90 -5.69 2.61
C ASP A 107 -20.86 -5.36 3.69
N PHE A 108 -20.45 -4.09 3.77
CA PHE A 108 -19.41 -3.65 4.70
C PHE A 108 -19.96 -3.55 6.14
N GLU A 109 -19.40 -4.33 7.07
CA GLU A 109 -19.59 -4.16 8.53
C GLU A 109 -18.55 -3.22 9.16
N CYS A 110 -17.44 -2.93 8.47
CA CYS A 110 -16.48 -1.90 8.89
C CYS A 110 -16.75 -0.62 8.07
N PRO A 111 -17.12 0.51 8.69
CA PRO A 111 -17.45 1.71 7.95
C PRO A 111 -16.25 2.15 7.11
N VAL A 112 -16.52 2.71 5.93
CA VAL A 112 -15.61 3.32 4.92
C VAL A 112 -14.67 4.42 5.46
N ALA A 113 -14.56 4.53 6.79
CA ALA A 113 -13.58 5.33 7.45
C ALA A 113 -13.09 4.59 8.71
N PHE A 114 -12.19 3.61 8.53
CA PHE A 114 -11.34 3.21 9.64
C PHE A 114 -10.39 4.38 9.94
N ARG A 115 -10.84 5.20 10.88
CA ARG A 115 -10.15 6.36 11.44
C ARG A 115 -9.50 5.89 12.72
N TRP A 116 -8.18 5.98 12.80
CA TRP A 116 -7.49 5.82 14.07
C TRP A 116 -7.94 6.95 15.03
N PRO A 117 -8.45 6.57 16.20
CA PRO A 117 -7.68 6.77 17.41
C PRO A 117 -7.65 5.46 18.20
N GLU A 118 -6.44 5.00 18.53
CA GLU A 118 -6.13 3.98 19.54
C GLU A 118 -7.22 2.93 19.75
N GLN A 119 -7.04 1.76 19.09
CA GLN A 119 -7.71 0.47 19.37
C GLN A 119 -9.04 0.60 20.13
N ASP A 120 -10.15 0.69 19.40
CA ASP A 120 -11.45 0.52 20.03
C ASP A 120 -11.61 -0.97 20.38
N GLU A 121 -11.74 -1.30 21.66
CA GLU A 121 -11.97 -2.69 22.10
C GLU A 121 -13.29 -3.26 21.55
N ALA A 122 -14.20 -2.40 21.09
CA ALA A 122 -15.44 -2.78 20.41
C ALA A 122 -15.28 -2.95 18.89
N ASP A 123 -14.08 -2.73 18.33
CA ASP A 123 -13.83 -3.02 16.93
C ASP A 123 -14.10 -4.51 16.65
N HIS A 124 -14.83 -4.76 15.56
CA HIS A 124 -15.05 -6.12 15.10
C HIS A 124 -13.68 -6.82 14.99
N ALA A 125 -13.56 -8.07 15.46
CA ALA A 125 -12.27 -8.76 15.60
C ALA A 125 -11.44 -8.82 14.30
N ARG A 126 -12.08 -8.71 13.14
CA ARG A 126 -11.43 -8.64 11.81
C ARG A 126 -10.81 -7.27 11.46
N CYS A 127 -11.18 -6.21 12.17
CA CYS A 127 -10.71 -4.84 11.98
C CYS A 127 -9.72 -4.38 13.07
N ASN A 128 -9.59 -5.15 14.16
CA ASN A 128 -8.60 -4.94 15.22
C ASN A 128 -7.15 -5.16 14.72
N LEU A 129 -6.20 -4.36 15.22
CA LEU A 129 -4.76 -4.49 14.95
C LEU A 129 -4.11 -5.68 15.68
N THR A 130 -4.66 -6.09 16.82
CA THR A 130 -4.23 -7.27 17.59
C THR A 130 -4.85 -8.55 17.05
N GLN A 131 -4.86 -8.71 15.72
CA GLN A 131 -5.24 -9.99 15.14
C GLN A 131 -4.29 -11.06 15.68
N PRO A 132 -4.78 -12.29 15.97
CA PRO A 132 -3.95 -13.41 16.39
C PRO A 132 -2.77 -13.73 15.44
N HIS A 133 -2.77 -13.16 14.24
CA HIS A 133 -1.77 -13.34 13.18
C HIS A 133 -1.06 -12.05 12.74
N HIS A 134 -1.24 -10.92 13.45
CA HIS A 134 -0.83 -9.57 13.05
C HIS A 134 -1.51 -9.08 11.75
N ARG A 135 -1.68 -7.76 11.61
CA ARG A 135 -2.22 -7.18 10.36
C ARG A 135 -1.27 -7.51 9.21
N LEU A 136 -1.74 -8.31 8.25
CA LEU A 136 -0.93 -8.76 7.11
C LEU A 136 -0.47 -7.61 6.21
N GLN A 137 -1.01 -6.41 6.33
CA GLN A 137 -0.64 -5.24 5.53
C GLN A 137 0.17 -4.21 6.35
N ALA A 138 1.13 -3.57 5.71
CA ALA A 138 1.85 -2.43 6.29
C ALA A 138 1.19 -1.08 5.95
N SER A 139 -0.15 -1.07 5.91
CA SER A 139 -0.96 0.12 5.63
C SER A 139 -2.14 0.25 6.60
N HIS A 140 -2.69 1.47 6.67
CA HIS A 140 -3.83 1.79 7.52
C HIS A 140 -5.18 1.40 6.89
N SER A 141 -5.23 1.27 5.57
CA SER A 141 -6.38 0.72 4.84
C SER A 141 -5.93 -0.20 3.69
N VAL A 142 -6.78 -1.17 3.35
CA VAL A 142 -6.61 -1.96 2.12
C VAL A 142 -6.69 -1.00 0.93
N GLY A 143 -5.82 -1.18 -0.07
CA GLY A 143 -5.78 -0.30 -1.24
C GLY A 143 -4.94 0.97 -1.05
N LEU A 144 -4.46 1.26 0.18
CA LEU A 144 -3.42 2.25 0.43
C LEU A 144 -2.04 1.60 0.48
N ILE A 145 -1.00 2.34 0.10
CA ILE A 145 0.39 1.89 0.25
C ILE A 145 0.84 1.99 1.71
N TYR A 146 0.52 3.09 2.40
CA TYR A 146 0.92 3.36 3.79
C TYR A 146 -0.23 3.94 4.62
N VAL A 147 -0.46 5.25 4.53
CA VAL A 147 -1.39 6.01 5.37
C VAL A 147 -2.32 6.84 4.51
N TYR A 148 -3.37 7.41 5.11
CA TYR A 148 -4.20 8.39 4.43
C TYR A 148 -3.41 9.68 4.22
N PRO A 149 -3.31 10.20 2.98
CA PRO A 149 -2.58 11.44 2.73
C PRO A 149 -3.25 12.66 3.37
N GLU A 150 -4.56 12.59 3.62
CA GLU A 150 -5.29 13.63 4.34
C GLU A 150 -5.09 13.57 5.88
N GLY A 151 -4.36 12.56 6.37
CA GLY A 151 -4.20 12.24 7.78
C GLY A 151 -5.44 11.54 8.38
N PRO A 152 -5.38 11.10 9.65
CA PRO A 152 -6.52 10.49 10.32
C PRO A 152 -7.55 11.55 10.73
N GLU A 153 -8.82 11.21 10.60
CA GLU A 153 -9.93 12.08 11.04
C GLU A 153 -10.12 12.01 12.54
N LEU A 154 -10.25 13.18 13.16
CA LEU A 154 -10.51 13.37 14.57
C LEU A 154 -11.97 13.02 14.89
N LYS A 155 -12.15 12.21 15.94
CA LYS A 155 -13.47 12.04 16.57
C LYS A 155 -13.91 13.36 17.20
N SER A 156 -15.23 13.58 17.30
CA SER A 156 -15.79 14.79 17.91
C SER A 156 -15.38 15.01 19.37
N SER A 157 -15.00 13.93 20.06
CA SER A 157 -14.47 13.91 21.42
C SER A 157 -12.96 14.19 21.51
N ALA A 158 -12.24 14.22 20.40
CA ALA A 158 -10.79 14.35 20.41
C ALA A 158 -10.34 15.78 20.73
N LYS A 159 -9.28 15.91 21.53
CA LYS A 159 -8.66 17.21 21.81
C LYS A 159 -8.16 17.85 20.51
N GLY A 160 -8.68 19.03 20.19
CA GLY A 160 -8.38 19.76 18.94
C GLY A 160 -9.41 19.58 17.83
N TYR A 161 -10.44 18.75 18.04
CA TYR A 161 -11.60 18.70 17.15
C TYR A 161 -12.38 20.03 17.19
N SER A 162 -12.85 20.48 16.03
CA SER A 162 -13.73 21.63 15.90
C SER A 162 -14.81 21.37 14.85
N ALA A 163 -16.08 21.49 15.25
CA ALA A 163 -17.21 21.35 14.32
C ALA A 163 -17.19 22.41 13.18
N LYS A 164 -16.37 23.46 13.30
CA LYS A 164 -16.18 24.49 12.25
C LYS A 164 -15.07 24.14 11.25
N GLN A 165 -14.24 23.13 11.52
CA GLN A 165 -13.20 22.67 10.59
C GLN A 165 -13.78 21.64 9.61
N VAL A 166 -13.51 21.83 8.32
CA VAL A 166 -14.12 21.05 7.23
C VAL A 166 -13.68 19.58 7.21
N HIS A 167 -12.44 19.29 7.62
CA HIS A 167 -11.89 17.94 7.54
C HIS A 167 -11.50 17.32 8.88
N ASN A 168 -11.35 18.12 9.95
CA ASN A 168 -10.98 17.66 11.29
C ASN A 168 -9.85 16.60 11.27
N ARG A 169 -8.70 16.92 10.68
CA ARG A 169 -7.56 15.99 10.53
C ARG A 169 -6.40 16.43 11.44
N SER A 170 -5.58 15.47 11.88
CA SER A 170 -4.44 15.76 12.77
C SER A 170 -3.10 15.35 12.16
N PRO A 171 -2.22 16.32 11.82
CA PRO A 171 -0.85 16.03 11.38
C PRO A 171 -0.05 15.28 12.45
N ARG A 172 -0.31 15.56 13.73
CA ARG A 172 0.34 14.86 14.85
C ARG A 172 -0.02 13.37 14.84
N PHE A 173 -1.28 13.04 14.65
CA PHE A 173 -1.69 11.63 14.58
C PHE A 173 -1.24 10.99 13.28
N SER A 174 -1.25 11.74 12.16
CA SER A 174 -0.66 11.27 10.89
C SER A 174 0.81 10.87 11.05
N ALA A 175 1.61 11.63 11.82
CA ALA A 175 3.00 11.28 12.09
C ALA A 175 3.15 9.98 12.91
N LEU A 176 2.17 9.65 13.76
CA LEU A 176 2.14 8.36 14.46
C LEU A 176 1.80 7.22 13.50
N GLU A 177 0.83 7.43 12.60
CA GLU A 177 0.47 6.45 11.55
C GLU A 177 1.64 6.18 10.59
N VAL A 178 2.37 7.23 10.20
CA VAL A 178 3.58 7.12 9.38
C VAL A 178 4.64 6.31 10.12
N ARG A 179 4.89 6.61 11.39
CA ARG A 179 5.86 5.85 12.18
C ARG A 179 5.47 4.38 12.33
N ASP A 180 4.22 4.07 12.67
CA ASP A 180 3.74 2.69 12.79
C ASP A 180 3.93 1.92 11.47
N THR A 181 3.47 2.47 10.34
CA THR A 181 3.55 1.79 9.04
C THR A 181 5.00 1.58 8.59
N PHE A 182 5.83 2.61 8.63
CA PHE A 182 7.21 2.52 8.14
C PHE A 182 8.12 1.75 9.09
N LYS A 183 8.06 2.03 10.39
CA LYS A 183 8.97 1.44 11.36
C LYS A 183 8.54 0.05 11.79
N GLU A 184 7.35 -0.06 12.34
CA GLU A 184 6.93 -1.31 13.00
C GLU A 184 6.58 -2.41 11.97
N ARG A 185 6.12 -2.02 10.77
CA ARG A 185 5.62 -3.00 9.78
C ARG A 185 6.51 -3.18 8.56
N MET A 186 7.33 -2.19 8.21
CA MET A 186 8.24 -2.26 7.06
C MET A 186 9.72 -2.23 7.44
N GLY A 187 10.06 -2.03 8.72
CA GLY A 187 11.44 -2.12 9.20
C GLY A 187 12.31 -0.91 8.88
N TRP A 188 11.71 0.25 8.56
CA TRP A 188 12.45 1.49 8.35
C TRP A 188 12.76 2.20 9.66
N THR A 189 13.86 2.96 9.70
CA THR A 189 14.13 3.88 10.79
C THR A 189 13.38 5.20 10.62
N ASP A 190 13.22 5.97 11.71
CA ASP A 190 12.68 7.33 11.63
C ASP A 190 13.49 8.21 10.66
N ARG A 191 14.82 8.00 10.56
CA ARG A 191 15.69 8.77 9.66
C ARG A 191 15.50 8.41 8.18
N GLU A 192 15.19 7.16 7.86
CA GLU A 192 14.92 6.74 6.47
C GLU A 192 13.50 7.08 6.04
N THR A 193 12.59 7.24 7.00
CA THR A 193 11.19 7.60 6.75
C THR A 193 11.04 9.09 6.38
N VAL A 194 11.95 9.94 6.84
CA VAL A 194 12.02 11.38 6.54
C VAL A 194 12.84 11.62 5.28
#